data_AF-A0A409W0H3-F1
#
_entry.id   AF-A0A409W0H3-F1
#
_cell.length_a   1.000
_cell.length_b   1.000
_cell.length_c   1.000
_cell.angle_alpha   90.00
_cell.angle_beta   90.00
_cell.angle_gamma   90.00
#
_symmetry.space_group_name_H-M   'P 1'
#
loop_
_entity.id
_entity.type
_entity.pdbx_description
1 polymer ?
#
loop_
_entity_poly.entity_id
_entity_poly.type
_entity_poly.pdbx_seq_one_letter_code
_entity_poly.pdbx_strand_id
1 'polypeptide(L)'
;MSAWYIFSAMGFYPVNPVSGEYVVGSPFFEQISIDLTDPSSTTSAATKSNKLTITAIGARTKPYIKSLTIDGVSVDGPTIKHEQIAKGANVVFEMSDSIEAWGNDEDVLQAFGVDLERSARVRARKHTLRKSAEDDRSKTSAHDEL
;
A
#
# COMPACT_ATOMS: atom_id res chain seq x y z
N MET A 1 -4.26 1.05 20.10
CA MET A 1 -3.60 -0.02 19.33
C MET A 1 -4.57 -0.85 18.49
N SER A 2 -5.75 -1.25 19.00
CA SER A 2 -6.67 -2.14 18.26
C SER A 2 -7.17 -1.58 16.92
N ALA A 3 -7.59 -0.31 16.87
CA ALA A 3 -8.06 0.30 15.64
C ALA A 3 -6.99 0.32 14.53
N TRP A 4 -5.74 0.58 14.91
CA TRP A 4 -4.61 0.52 13.99
C TRP A 4 -4.46 -0.86 13.34
N TYR A 5 -4.57 -1.93 14.13
CA TYR A 5 -4.51 -3.29 13.58
C TYR A 5 -5.65 -3.56 12.59
N ILE A 6 -6.87 -3.14 12.92
CA ILE A 6 -8.03 -3.36 12.05
C ILE A 6 -7.87 -2.62 10.72
N PHE A 7 -7.48 -1.34 10.74
CA PHE A 7 -7.19 -0.58 9.53
C PHE A 7 -6.06 -1.19 8.71
N SER A 8 -4.93 -1.52 9.34
CA SER A 8 -3.81 -2.17 8.66
C SER A 8 -4.21 -3.52 8.05
N ALA A 9 -5.03 -4.33 8.75
CA ALA A 9 -5.51 -5.61 8.23
C ALA A 9 -6.45 -5.46 7.03
N MET A 10 -7.22 -4.35 6.97
CA MET A 10 -8.01 -3.96 5.80
C MET A 10 -7.16 -3.47 4.63
N GLY A 11 -5.89 -3.12 4.87
CA GLY A 11 -4.97 -2.66 3.84
C GLY A 11 -4.99 -1.16 3.59
N PHE A 12 -5.55 -0.33 4.50
CA PHE A 12 -5.48 1.14 4.39
C PHE A 12 -5.64 1.83 5.75
N TYR A 13 -5.09 3.04 5.89
CA TYR A 13 -5.05 3.77 7.17
C TYR A 13 -5.28 5.28 7.01
N PRO A 14 -6.10 5.92 7.87
CA PRO A 14 -6.32 7.37 7.84
C PRO A 14 -5.16 8.12 8.52
N VAL A 15 -4.07 8.36 7.77
CA VAL A 15 -2.88 9.07 8.28
C VAL A 15 -3.23 10.51 8.70
N ASN A 16 -4.05 11.19 7.90
CA ASN A 16 -4.64 12.48 8.24
C ASN A 16 -6.17 12.33 8.28
N PRO A 17 -6.78 12.10 9.45
CA PRO A 17 -8.21 11.83 9.56
C PRO A 17 -9.13 12.95 9.01
N VAL A 18 -8.62 14.18 8.90
CA VAL A 18 -9.40 15.34 8.40
C VAL A 18 -9.43 15.40 6.88
N SER A 19 -8.46 14.81 6.17
CA SER A 19 -8.41 14.90 4.70
C SER A 19 -9.50 14.08 4.01
N GLY A 20 -10.12 13.13 4.72
CA GLY A 20 -11.02 12.16 4.10
C GLY A 20 -10.29 11.17 3.21
N GLU A 21 -8.99 10.97 3.42
CA GLU A 21 -8.16 10.04 2.65
C GLU A 21 -7.62 8.93 3.54
N TYR A 22 -7.56 7.72 2.97
CA TYR A 22 -6.91 6.56 3.55
C TYR A 22 -5.72 6.19 2.69
N VAL A 23 -4.54 6.18 3.28
CA VAL A 23 -3.31 5.73 2.60
C VAL A 23 -3.31 4.22 2.55
N VAL A 24 -3.09 3.66 1.38
CA VAL A 24 -3.07 2.22 1.13
C VAL A 24 -1.80 1.61 1.74
N GLY A 25 -2.00 0.51 2.47
CA GLY A 25 -0.96 -0.38 2.97
C GLY A 25 -1.01 -1.72 2.23
N SER A 26 -0.85 -2.83 2.95
CA SER A 26 -1.02 -4.17 2.39
C SER A 26 -2.09 -4.93 3.21
N PRO A 27 -3.17 -5.42 2.59
CA PRO A 27 -4.21 -6.16 3.31
C PRO A 27 -3.66 -7.48 3.88
N PHE A 28 -4.23 -7.93 5.00
CA PHE A 28 -3.76 -9.15 5.68
C PHE A 28 -4.63 -10.38 5.38
N PHE A 29 -5.92 -10.18 5.14
CA PHE A 29 -6.88 -11.25 4.86
C PHE A 29 -7.34 -11.22 3.41
N GLU A 30 -7.67 -12.38 2.86
CA GLU A 30 -8.15 -12.48 1.48
C GLU A 30 -9.55 -11.88 1.29
N GLN A 31 -10.35 -11.86 2.35
CA GLN A 31 -11.63 -11.18 2.33
C GLN A 31 -11.97 -10.63 3.71
N ILE A 32 -12.45 -9.39 3.73
CA ILE A 32 -13.06 -8.74 4.89
C ILE A 32 -14.41 -8.19 4.46
N SER A 33 -15.41 -8.31 5.32
CA SER A 33 -16.75 -7.78 5.11
C SER A 33 -17.16 -7.00 6.35
N ILE A 34 -17.58 -5.76 6.17
CA ILE A 34 -18.01 -4.88 7.25
C ILE A 34 -19.40 -4.37 6.90
N ASP A 35 -20.32 -4.59 7.84
CA ASP A 35 -21.65 -4.02 7.78
C ASP A 35 -21.57 -2.58 8.29
N LEU A 36 -21.81 -1.62 7.40
CA LEU A 36 -21.83 -0.20 7.73
C LEU A 36 -23.25 0.19 8.12
N THR A 37 -23.37 0.78 9.31
CA THR A 37 -24.59 1.40 9.79
C THR A 37 -24.60 2.85 9.31
N ASP A 38 -25.67 3.26 8.62
CA ASP A 38 -25.86 4.67 8.28
C ASP A 38 -26.10 5.47 9.58
N PRO A 39 -25.22 6.43 9.94
CA PRO A 39 -25.37 7.21 11.17
C PRO A 39 -26.59 8.15 11.13
N SER A 40 -27.17 8.43 9.96
CA SER A 40 -28.41 9.21 9.81
C SER A 40 -29.68 8.37 10.01
N SER A 41 -29.56 7.04 10.04
CA SER A 41 -30.67 6.11 10.26
C SER A 41 -31.04 6.03 11.75
N THR A 42 -31.72 7.07 12.25
CA THR A 42 -32.24 7.16 13.63
C THR A 42 -33.55 6.39 13.84
N THR A 43 -34.10 5.79 12.79
CA THR A 43 -35.32 4.98 12.86
C THR A 43 -34.97 3.49 12.89
N SER A 44 -35.36 2.81 13.98
CA SER A 44 -35.19 1.36 14.18
C SER A 44 -35.93 0.46 13.18
N ALA A 45 -36.46 1.02 12.08
CA ALA A 45 -37.15 0.30 11.02
C ALA A 45 -36.27 0.34 9.76
N ALA A 46 -35.46 -0.72 9.60
CA ALA A 46 -34.62 -0.99 8.43
C ALA A 46 -33.51 0.04 8.16
N THR A 47 -32.48 0.05 9.00
CA THR A 47 -31.15 0.52 8.57
C THR A 47 -30.78 -0.26 7.32
N LYS A 48 -30.74 0.39 6.15
CA LYS A 48 -30.06 -0.18 4.98
C LYS A 48 -28.61 -0.36 5.39
N SER A 49 -28.25 -1.59 5.77
CA SER A 49 -26.87 -1.95 6.00
C SER A 49 -26.18 -1.93 4.65
N ASN A 50 -25.25 -1.00 4.49
CA ASN A 50 -24.39 -0.97 3.33
C ASN A 50 -23.14 -1.79 3.65
N LYS A 51 -22.73 -2.66 2.73
CA LYS A 51 -21.61 -3.56 2.98
C LYS A 51 -20.34 -3.02 2.34
N LEU A 52 -19.28 -2.90 3.13
CA LEU A 52 -17.93 -2.74 2.61
C LEU A 52 -17.30 -4.13 2.50
N THR A 53 -17.00 -4.55 1.28
CA THR A 53 -16.29 -5.80 1.01
C THR A 53 -14.89 -5.47 0.51
N ILE A 54 -13.89 -6.06 1.12
CA ILE A 54 -12.48 -5.94 0.73
C ILE A 54 -12.03 -7.33 0.31
N THR A 55 -11.51 -7.47 -0.91
CA THR A 55 -11.00 -8.74 -1.46
C THR A 55 -9.54 -8.57 -1.87
N ALA A 56 -8.68 -9.48 -1.45
CA ALA A 56 -7.24 -9.44 -1.68
C ALA A 56 -6.68 -10.87 -1.80
N ILE A 57 -7.03 -11.57 -2.88
CA ILE A 57 -6.63 -12.98 -3.06
C ILE A 57 -5.10 -13.09 -3.08
N GLY A 58 -4.55 -13.95 -2.21
CA GLY A 58 -3.11 -14.10 -2.04
C GLY A 58 -2.46 -13.20 -0.98
N ALA A 59 -3.22 -12.36 -0.26
CA ALA A 59 -2.70 -11.45 0.78
C ALA A 59 -1.82 -12.12 1.85
N ARG A 60 -2.02 -13.42 2.11
CA ARG A 60 -1.22 -14.19 3.07
C ARG A 60 0.21 -14.48 2.59
N THR A 61 0.43 -14.48 1.29
CA THR A 61 1.69 -14.94 0.66
C THR A 61 2.33 -13.89 -0.24
N LYS A 62 1.55 -12.94 -0.74
CA LYS A 62 1.93 -11.93 -1.72
C LYS A 62 1.88 -10.55 -1.06
N PRO A 63 3.02 -9.92 -0.73
CA PRO A 63 3.03 -8.70 0.07
C PRO A 63 2.75 -7.43 -0.75
N TYR A 64 2.90 -7.46 -2.08
CA TYR A 64 2.78 -6.29 -2.95
C TYR A 64 1.40 -6.16 -3.56
N ILE A 65 1.02 -4.95 -3.95
CA ILE A 65 -0.23 -4.66 -4.67
C ILE A 65 0.12 -4.34 -6.11
N LYS A 66 -0.57 -5.00 -7.03
CA LYS A 66 -0.47 -4.79 -8.48
C LYS A 66 -1.50 -3.81 -9.01
N SER A 67 -2.70 -3.85 -8.47
CA SER A 67 -3.78 -2.94 -8.84
C SER A 67 -4.80 -2.84 -7.71
N LEU A 68 -5.54 -1.74 -7.70
CA LEU A 68 -6.64 -1.48 -6.78
C LEU A 68 -7.86 -1.03 -7.60
N THR A 69 -9.00 -1.65 -7.33
CA THR A 69 -10.28 -1.17 -7.87
C THR A 69 -11.31 -0.98 -6.77
N ILE A 70 -12.20 -0.01 -6.98
CA ILE A 70 -13.37 0.23 -6.12
C ILE A 70 -14.60 0.22 -7.01
N ASP A 71 -15.53 -0.69 -6.73
CA ASP A 71 -16.73 -0.94 -7.54
C ASP A 71 -16.42 -1.12 -9.05
N GLY A 72 -15.29 -1.78 -9.33
CA GLY A 72 -14.82 -2.07 -10.69
C GLY A 72 -14.08 -0.91 -11.37
N VAL A 73 -13.95 0.26 -10.72
CA VAL A 73 -13.19 1.40 -11.25
C VAL A 73 -11.76 1.38 -10.72
N SER A 74 -10.77 1.55 -11.61
CA SER A 74 -9.35 1.62 -11.25
C SER A 74 -9.06 2.81 -10.34
N VAL A 75 -8.19 2.59 -9.36
CA VAL A 75 -7.62 3.65 -8.51
C VAL A 75 -6.13 3.78 -8.85
N ASP A 76 -5.74 4.93 -9.38
CA ASP A 76 -4.41 5.12 -9.98
C ASP A 76 -3.32 5.48 -8.96
N GLY A 77 -3.64 5.52 -7.67
CA GLY A 77 -2.68 5.86 -6.61
C GLY A 77 -2.98 5.16 -5.29
N PRO A 78 -2.04 5.19 -4.33
CA PRO A 78 -2.15 4.50 -3.06
C PRO A 78 -3.01 5.28 -2.05
N THR A 79 -4.11 5.88 -2.51
CA THR A 79 -5.05 6.63 -1.68
C THR A 79 -6.48 6.26 -2.03
N ILE A 80 -7.27 5.93 -1.01
CA ILE A 80 -8.72 5.72 -1.10
C ILE A 80 -9.41 6.93 -0.47
N LYS A 81 -10.38 7.52 -1.14
CA LYS A 81 -11.19 8.60 -0.57
C LYS A 81 -12.34 8.04 0.27
N HIS A 82 -12.68 8.72 1.35
CA HIS A 82 -13.77 8.34 2.24
C HIS A 82 -15.11 8.23 1.53
N GLU A 83 -15.41 9.18 0.64
CA GLU A 83 -16.63 9.16 -0.17
C GLU A 83 -16.80 7.89 -1.02
N GLN A 84 -15.70 7.22 -1.39
CA GLN A 84 -15.73 5.99 -2.19
C GLN A 84 -16.14 4.76 -1.38
N ILE A 85 -15.96 4.77 -0.06
CA ILE A 85 -16.19 3.56 0.79
C ILE A 85 -17.19 3.77 1.92
N ALA A 86 -17.51 5.02 2.28
CA ALA A 86 -18.35 5.37 3.43
C ALA A 86 -19.79 4.83 3.34
N LYS A 87 -20.28 4.60 2.11
CA LYS A 87 -21.62 4.07 1.84
C LYS A 87 -21.60 2.60 1.43
N GLY A 88 -20.52 1.88 1.76
CA GLY A 88 -20.27 0.53 1.26
C GLY A 88 -19.69 0.57 -0.14
N ALA A 89 -18.86 -0.43 -0.44
CA ALA A 89 -18.17 -0.58 -1.71
C ALA A 89 -17.59 -1.99 -1.83
N ASN A 90 -17.22 -2.39 -3.04
CA ASN A 90 -16.38 -3.56 -3.29
C ASN A 90 -14.97 -3.11 -3.66
N VAL A 91 -14.06 -3.21 -2.71
CA VAL A 91 -12.63 -2.89 -2.85
C VAL A 91 -11.89 -4.16 -3.20
N VAL A 92 -11.19 -4.17 -4.33
CA VAL A 92 -10.43 -5.34 -4.79
C VAL A 92 -8.97 -4.96 -4.97
N PHE A 93 -8.11 -5.62 -4.19
CA PHE A 93 -6.66 -5.60 -4.33
C PHE A 93 -6.23 -6.81 -5.17
N GLU A 94 -5.52 -6.56 -6.26
CA GLU A 94 -4.78 -7.60 -6.96
C GLU A 94 -3.38 -7.71 -6.32
N MET A 95 -3.09 -8.83 -5.66
CA MET A 95 -1.82 -9.02 -4.94
C MET A 95 -0.71 -9.59 -5.85
N SER A 96 0.53 -9.19 -5.60
CA SER A 96 1.74 -9.63 -6.32
C SER A 96 2.87 -10.10 -5.37
N ASP A 97 3.69 -11.01 -5.87
CA ASP A 97 4.93 -11.51 -5.24
C ASP A 97 6.15 -10.65 -5.59
N SER A 98 6.04 -9.78 -6.59
CA SER A 98 7.07 -8.80 -6.96
C SER A 98 6.60 -7.36 -6.79
N ILE A 99 7.56 -6.44 -6.74
CA ILE A 99 7.28 -5.00 -6.76
C ILE A 99 6.63 -4.65 -8.10
N GLU A 100 5.55 -3.88 -8.06
CA GLU A 100 4.76 -3.48 -9.22
C GLU A 100 4.90 -1.98 -9.48
N ALA A 101 4.57 -1.55 -10.70
CA ALA A 101 4.59 -0.13 -11.08
C ALA A 101 3.54 0.67 -10.31
N TRP A 102 2.36 0.09 -10.08
CA TRP A 102 1.26 0.73 -9.35
C TRP A 102 1.72 1.25 -7.98
N GLY A 103 1.52 2.55 -7.75
CA GLY A 103 1.95 3.23 -6.52
C GLY A 103 3.45 3.58 -6.47
N ASN A 104 4.23 3.21 -7.48
CA ASN A 104 5.66 3.52 -7.65
C ASN A 104 5.95 4.36 -8.90
N ASP A 105 4.93 4.77 -9.65
CA ASP A 105 5.08 5.68 -10.79
C ASP A 105 5.63 7.04 -10.35
N GLU A 106 6.41 7.67 -11.21
CA GLU A 106 7.11 8.93 -10.90
C GLU A 106 6.14 10.03 -10.45
N ASP A 107 5.02 10.21 -11.15
CA ASP A 107 3.99 11.19 -10.81
C ASP A 107 3.39 10.94 -9.42
N VAL A 108 3.16 9.67 -9.08
CA VAL A 108 2.67 9.27 -7.76
C VAL A 108 3.71 9.61 -6.70
N LEU A 109 4.96 9.19 -6.89
CA LEU A 109 6.04 9.45 -5.93
C LEU A 109 6.25 10.95 -5.71
N GLN A 110 6.21 11.76 -6.76
CA GLN A 110 6.27 13.21 -6.66
C GLN A 110 5.08 13.79 -5.89
N ALA A 111 3.85 13.30 -6.10
CA ALA A 111 2.67 13.71 -5.34
C ALA A 111 2.80 13.42 -3.83
N PHE A 112 3.53 12.36 -3.46
CA PHE A 112 3.88 12.05 -2.07
C PHE A 112 5.14 12.79 -1.56
N GLY A 113 5.70 13.72 -2.34
CA GLY A 113 6.85 14.54 -1.95
C GLY A 113 8.19 13.81 -2.00
N VAL A 114 8.27 12.68 -2.72
CA VAL A 114 9.53 11.95 -2.89
C VAL A 114 10.43 12.68 -3.89
N ASP A 115 11.60 13.11 -3.42
CA ASP A 115 12.65 13.66 -4.27
C ASP A 115 13.38 12.52 -5.01
N LEU A 116 13.00 12.31 -6.27
CA LEU A 116 13.53 11.25 -7.13
C LEU A 116 15.00 11.48 -7.50
N GLU A 117 15.42 12.73 -7.67
CA GLU A 117 16.80 13.12 -7.99
C GLU A 117 17.75 12.84 -6.81
N ARG A 118 17.34 13.18 -5.60
CA ARG A 118 18.08 12.80 -4.39
C ARG A 118 18.14 11.28 -4.25
N SER A 119 17.06 10.58 -4.52
CA SER A 119 17.00 9.11 -4.45
C SER A 119 17.94 8.44 -5.47
N ALA A 120 18.01 8.98 -6.70
CA ALA A 120 18.94 8.52 -7.73
C ALA A 120 20.41 8.72 -7.31
N ARG A 121 20.76 9.90 -6.79
CA ARG A 121 22.13 10.20 -6.30
C ARG A 121 22.57 9.27 -5.17
N VAL A 122 21.68 8.97 -4.23
CA VAL A 122 21.97 8.05 -3.12
C VAL A 122 22.22 6.62 -3.63
N ARG A 123 21.39 6.13 -4.58
CA ARG A 123 21.58 4.80 -5.20
C ARG A 123 22.91 4.70 -5.94
N ALA A 124 23.24 5.71 -6.75
CA ALA A 124 24.51 5.75 -7.48
C ALA A 124 25.71 5.70 -6.51
N ARG A 125 25.68 6.50 -5.43
CA ARG A 125 26.74 6.50 -4.42
C ARG A 125 26.89 5.14 -3.71
N LYS A 126 25.78 4.48 -3.36
CA LYS A 126 25.81 3.15 -2.71
C LYS A 126 26.38 2.07 -3.63
N HIS A 127 26.06 2.13 -4.93
CA HIS A 127 26.63 1.23 -5.93
C HIS A 127 28.15 1.41 -6.06
N THR A 128 28.62 2.66 -6.13
CA THR A 128 30.06 2.98 -6.19
C THR A 128 30.81 2.48 -4.95
N LEU A 129 30.24 2.69 -3.76
CA LEU A 129 30.85 2.23 -2.50
C LEU A 129 30.92 0.70 -2.40
N ARG A 130 29.87 -0.01 -2.83
CA ARG A 130 29.85 -1.47 -2.84
C ARG A 130 30.91 -2.06 -3.78
N LYS A 131 31.02 -1.50 -5.00
CA LYS A 131 32.02 -1.92 -5.98
C LYS A 131 33.45 -1.69 -5.45
N SER A 132 33.71 -0.55 -4.84
CA SER A 132 35.01 -0.25 -4.23
C SER A 132 35.37 -1.21 -3.09
N ALA A 133 34.40 -1.64 -2.29
CA ALA A 133 34.60 -2.59 -1.20
C ALA A 133 34.81 -4.05 -1.68
N GLU A 134 34.19 -4.44 -2.80
CA GLU A 134 34.43 -5.74 -3.45
C GLU A 134 35.82 -5.79 -4.10
N ASP A 135 36.25 -4.70 -4.75
CA ASP A 135 37.59 -4.58 -5.33
C ASP A 135 38.68 -4.66 -4.26
N ASP A 136 38.51 -3.99 -3.11
CA ASP A 136 39.46 -4.05 -2.00
C ASP A 136 39.55 -5.45 -1.36
N ARG A 137 38.43 -6.15 -1.19
CA ARG A 137 38.44 -7.54 -0.68
C ARG A 137 39.15 -8.51 -1.63
N SER A 138 39.01 -8.32 -2.94
CA SER A 138 39.69 -9.17 -3.93
C SER A 138 41.21 -9.02 -3.87
N LYS A 139 41.71 -7.81 -3.59
CA LYS A 139 43.15 -7.53 -3.46
C LYS A 139 43.74 -8.08 -2.16
N THR A 140 43.01 -8.02 -1.05
CA THR A 140 43.47 -8.60 0.22
C THR A 140 43.54 -10.13 0.16
N SER A 141 42.59 -10.79 -0.51
CA SER A 141 42.61 -12.26 -0.67
C SER A 141 43.75 -12.77 -1.56
N ALA A 142 44.27 -11.94 -2.47
CA ALA A 142 45.39 -12.30 -3.35
C ALA A 142 46.76 -12.19 -2.67
N HIS A 143 46.84 -11.55 -1.51
CA HIS A 143 48.09 -11.36 -0.75
C HIS A 143 48.34 -12.45 0.32
N ASP A 144 47.35 -13.30 0.63
CA ASP A 144 47.44 -14.36 1.64
C ASP A 144 47.81 -15.75 1.07
N GLU A 145 48.04 -15.88 -0.25
CA GLU A 145 48.43 -17.14 -0.93
C GLU A 145 49.92 -17.21 -1.37
N LEU A 146 50.80 -16.36 -0.82
CA LEU A 146 52.27 -16.42 -1.04
C LEU A 146 53.02 -16.61 0.27
#